data_AF-A0A1H7MCZ0-F1
#
_entry.id   AF-A0A1H7MCZ0-F1
#
_cell.length_a   1.000
_cell.length_b   1.000
_cell.length_c   1.000
_cell.angle_alpha   90.00
_cell.angle_beta   90.00
_cell.angle_gamma   90.00
#
_symmetry.space_group_name_H-M   'P 1'
#
loop_
_entity.id
_entity.type
_entity.pdbx_description
1 polymer ?
#
loop_
_entity_poly.entity_id
_entity_poly.type
_entity_poly.pdbx_seq_one_letter_code
_entity_poly.pdbx_strand_id
1 'polypeptide(L)' 'MVFTDVADTDQLDDILHATYPLLREIKYVITVDRKIIRENVALLENAEVALLPPFSGG' A
#
# COMPACT_ATOMS: atom_id res chain seq x y z
N MET A 1 4.77 9.44 -0.50
CA MET A 1 4.90 9.30 -1.97
C MET A 1 3.56 9.70 -2.57
N VAL A 2 3.52 10.47 -3.66
CA VAL A 2 2.25 10.89 -4.29
C VAL A 2 2.07 10.06 -5.55
N PHE A 3 1.04 9.21 -5.58
CA PHE A 3 0.63 8.49 -6.78
C PHE A 3 -0.56 9.22 -7.38
N THR A 4 -0.54 9.44 -8.69
CA THR A 4 -1.64 10.05 -9.45
C THR A 4 -2.32 8.94 -10.24
N ASP A 5 -3.66 8.90 -10.22
CA ASP A 5 -4.48 7.96 -11.03
C ASP A 5 -4.43 6.49 -10.59
N VAL A 6 -4.55 6.24 -9.28
CA VAL A 6 -4.65 4.89 -8.71
C VAL A 6 -6.05 4.70 -8.16
N ALA A 7 -6.78 3.74 -8.73
CA ALA A 7 -8.18 3.49 -8.41
C ALA A 7 -8.37 2.70 -7.11
N ASP A 8 -7.44 1.79 -6.81
CA ASP A 8 -7.57 0.87 -5.68
C ASP A 8 -6.21 0.37 -5.16
N THR A 9 -6.24 -0.38 -4.07
CA THR A 9 -5.03 -0.88 -3.41
C THR A 9 -4.29 -1.96 -4.20
N ASP A 10 -4.98 -2.72 -5.06
CA ASP A 10 -4.35 -3.75 -5.89
C ASP A 10 -3.53 -3.09 -7.02
N GLN A 11 -4.12 -2.11 -7.71
CA GLN A 11 -3.40 -1.33 -8.71
C GLN A 11 -2.21 -0.59 -8.11
N LEU A 12 -2.35 -0.11 -6.86
CA LEU A 12 -1.22 0.48 -6.13
C LEU A 12 -0.10 -0.53 -5.89
N ASP A 13 -0.43 -1.74 -5.44
CA ASP A 13 0.54 -2.79 -5.16
C ASP A 13 1.26 -3.24 -6.45
N ASP A 14 0.54 -3.37 -7.56
CA ASP A 14 1.11 -3.66 -8.88
C ASP A 14 2.13 -2.60 -9.31
N ILE A 15 1.78 -1.31 -9.18
CA ILE A 15 2.68 -0.19 -9.49
C ILE A 15 3.90 -0.21 -8.57
N LEU A 16 3.71 -0.46 -7.27
CA LEU A 16 4.78 -0.55 -6.29
C LEU A 16 5.76 -1.68 -6.64
N HIS A 17 5.27 -2.85 -7.04
CA HIS A 17 6.11 -4.00 -7.38
C HIS A 17 6.79 -3.86 -8.74
N ALA A 18 6.17 -3.14 -9.68
CA ALA A 18 6.80 -2.78 -10.94
C ALA A 18 7.93 -1.75 -10.73
N THR A 19 7.70 -0.77 -9.85
CA THR A 19 8.65 0.32 -9.57
C THR A 19 9.79 -0.11 -8.64
N TYR A 20 9.46 -0.93 -7.63
CA TYR A 20 10.38 -1.41 -6.61
C TYR A 20 10.28 -2.94 -6.49
N PRO A 21 10.92 -3.70 -7.40
CA PRO A 21 10.85 -5.16 -7.39
C PRO A 21 11.27 -5.81 -6.08
N LEU A 22 12.16 -5.17 -5.31
CA LEU A 22 12.61 -5.65 -4.00
C LEU A 22 11.50 -5.69 -2.95
N LEU A 23 10.41 -4.92 -3.11
CA LEU A 23 9.25 -4.99 -2.22
C LEU A 23 8.58 -6.38 -2.23
N ARG A 24 8.72 -7.16 -3.32
CA ARG A 24 8.22 -8.54 -3.37
C ARG A 24 8.89 -9.47 -2.36
N GLU A 25 10.10 -9.14 -1.92
CA GLU A 25 10.87 -9.93 -0.95
C GLU A 25 10.66 -9.46 0.50
N ILE A 26 10.02 -8.30 0.68
CA ILE A 26 9.79 -7.69 1.98
C ILE A 26 8.34 -7.96 2.38
N LYS A 27 8.14 -8.57 3.54
CA LYS A 27 6.81 -8.62 4.14
C LYS A 27 6.43 -7.22 4.59
N TYR A 28 5.24 -6.76 4.24
CA TYR A 28 4.63 -5.54 4.77
C TYR A 28 3.10 -5.68 4.71
N VAL A 29 2.40 -4.75 5.37
CA VAL A 29 0.96 -4.56 5.23
C VAL A 29 0.70 -3.15 4.70
N ILE A 30 -0.34 -3.02 3.89
CA ILE A 30 -0.83 -1.72 3.42
C ILE A 30 -1.85 -1.20 4.42
N THR A 31 -1.75 0.09 4.77
CA THR A 31 -2.79 0.80 5.49
C THR A 31 -3.32 1.95 4.65
N VAL A 32 -4.63 2.17 4.71
CA VAL A 32 -5.35 3.29 4.09
C VAL A 32 -6.08 4.01 5.22
N ASP A 33 -5.84 5.32 5.35
CA ASP A 33 -6.38 6.16 6.42
C ASP A 33 -6.19 5.51 7.81
N ARG A 34 -4.98 4.99 8.04
CA ARG A 34 -4.54 4.35 9.30
C ARG A 34 -5.29 3.06 9.66
N LYS A 35 -6.00 2.46 8.70
CA LYS A 35 -6.64 1.14 8.86
C LYS A 35 -5.88 0.12 8.03
N ILE A 36 -5.64 -1.05 8.61
CA ILE A 36 -5.08 -2.19 7.87
C ILE A 36 -6.17 -2.73 6.95
N ILE A 37 -5.86 -2.84 5.67
CA ILE A 37 -6.72 -3.49 4.67
C ILE A 37 -6.28 -4.93 4.50
N ARG A 38 -7.27 -5.82 4.34
CA ARG A 38 -7.09 -7.25 4.11
C ARG A 38 -7.66 -7.71 2.77
N GLU A 39 -8.32 -6.80 2.07
CA GLU A 39 -8.98 -6.99 0.79
C GLU A 39 -8.79 -5.72 -0.04
N ASN A 40 -9.00 -5.82 -1.36
CA ASN A 40 -8.89 -4.68 -2.26
C ASN A 40 -9.90 -3.60 -1.87
N VAL A 41 -9.44 -2.35 -1.73
CA VAL A 41 -10.28 -1.20 -1.40
C VAL A 41 -10.02 -0.07 -2.39
N ALA A 42 -11.10 0.56 -2.84
CA ALA A 42 -11.04 1.76 -3.66
C ALA A 42 -10.33 2.90 -2.91
N LEU A 43 -9.33 3.51 -3.56
CA LEU A 43 -8.61 4.65 -3.03
C LEU A 43 -9.34 5.94 -3.39
N LEU A 44 -9.81 6.64 -2.37
CA LEU A 44 -10.44 7.95 -2.54
C LEU A 44 -9.39 9.04 -2.71
N GLU A 45 -9.79 10.17 -3.28
CA GLU A 45 -8.94 11.34 -3.36
C GLU A 45 -8.40 11.72 -1.97
N ASN A 46 -7.09 11.94 -1.88
CA ASN A 46 -6.35 12.27 -0.65
C ASN A 46 -6.27 11.15 0.40
N ALA A 47 -6.54 9.90 0.04
CA ALA A 47 -6.31 8.76 0.93
C ALA A 47 -4.85 8.71 1.42
N GLU A 48 -4.65 8.55 2.73
CA GLU A 48 -3.32 8.38 3.32
C GLU A 48 -2.93 6.90 3.24
N VAL A 49 -1.94 6.57 2.40
CA VAL A 49 -1.43 5.19 2.27
C VAL A 49 -0.07 5.04 2.95
N ALA A 50 0.09 4.00 3.78
CA ALA A 50 1.37 3.63 4.34
C ALA A 50 1.68 2.14 4.16
N LEU A 51 2.97 1.83 3.99
CA LEU A 51 3.50 0.47 3.97
C LEU A 51 4.19 0.22 5.31
N LEU A 52 3.65 -0.72 6.10
CA LEU A 52 4.17 -1.03 7.43
C LEU A 52 4.87 -2.40 7.41
N PRO A 53 6.14 -2.51 7.82
CA PRO A 53 6.77 -3.81 8.00
C PRO A 53 6.07 -4.59 9.14
N PRO A 54 6.08 -5.94 9.10
CA PRO A 54 5.50 -6.75 10.15
C PRO A 54 6.20 -6.46 11.47
N PHE A 55 5.40 -6.14 12.50
CA PHE A 55 5.82 -5.82 13.86
C PHE A 55 6.72 -4.57 13.96
N SER A 56 6.10 -3.42 14.17
CA SER A 56 6.79 -2.21 14.68
C SER A 56 6.70 -2.08 16.21
N GLY A 57 6.18 -3.09 16.91
CA GLY A 57 5.93 -3.06 18.35
C GLY A 57 6.61 -4.20 19.09
N GLY A 58 7.47 -3.84 20.04
CA GLY A 58 7.85 -4.65 21.20
C GLY A 58 7.12 -4.14 22.43
#